data_AF-A0A7C6K773-F1
#
_entry.id   AF-A0A7C6K773-F1
#
_cell.length_a   1.000
_cell.length_b   1.000
_cell.length_c   1.000
_cell.angle_alpha   90.00
_cell.angle_beta   90.00
_cell.angle_gamma   90.00
#
_symmetry.space_group_name_H-M   'P 1'
#
loop_
_entity.id
_entity.type
_entity.pdbx_description
1 polymer ?
#
loop_
_entity_poly.entity_id
_entity_poly.type
_entity_poly.pdbx_seq_one_letter_code
_entity_poly.pdbx_strand_id
1 'polypeptide(L)'
;MAERKQRKIRTGRVVSDKMDKTVVVEVETWMRHPLYGRIIRRTKKFKAHDEHNECRIGDQVKLVETRPLSKEKRWRVAEILTRAVVIEPPGREDKASDTVSDNA
;
A
#
# COMPACT_ATOMS: atom_id res chain seq x y z
N MET A 1 -23.79 -21.13 -19.31
CA MET A 1 -22.76 -20.79 -18.30
C MET A 1 -22.56 -19.28 -18.33
N ALA A 2 -22.67 -18.60 -17.19
CA ALA A 2 -22.65 -17.14 -17.17
C ALA A 2 -21.27 -16.58 -17.51
N GLU A 3 -21.19 -15.79 -18.57
CA GLU A 3 -19.99 -15.07 -18.99
C GLU A 3 -19.60 -14.06 -17.90
N ARG A 4 -18.42 -14.24 -17.29
CA ARG A 4 -17.93 -13.32 -16.26
C ARG A 4 -17.52 -12.00 -16.92
N LYS A 5 -18.25 -10.93 -16.63
CA LYS A 5 -17.87 -9.56 -17.00
C LYS A 5 -16.41 -9.28 -16.65
N GLN A 6 -15.61 -8.80 -17.60
CA GLN A 6 -14.22 -8.42 -17.36
C GLN A 6 -14.16 -7.29 -16.33
N ARG A 7 -13.56 -7.57 -15.18
CA ARG A 7 -13.40 -6.61 -14.08
C ARG A 7 -12.13 -5.79 -14.32
N LYS A 8 -12.17 -4.49 -14.00
CA LYS A 8 -10.98 -3.64 -14.09
C LYS A 8 -9.96 -4.08 -13.04
N ILE A 9 -8.70 -4.16 -13.48
CA ILE A 9 -7.55 -4.49 -12.65
C ILE A 9 -6.65 -3.25 -12.57
N ARG A 10 -6.12 -2.96 -11.38
CA ARG A 10 -5.15 -1.88 -11.16
C ARG A 10 -4.04 -2.38 -10.26
N THR A 11 -2.85 -1.80 -10.39
CA THR A 11 -1.73 -2.06 -9.50
C THR A 11 -1.35 -0.77 -8.80
N GLY A 12 -1.02 -0.84 -7.52
CA GLY A 12 -0.68 0.34 -6.73
C GLY A 12 0.09 -0.01 -5.47
N ARG A 13 0.48 1.02 -4.72
CA ARG A 13 1.23 0.89 -3.47
C ARG A 13 0.32 1.16 -2.27
N VAL A 14 0.46 0.38 -1.21
CA VAL A 14 -0.27 0.60 0.04
C VAL A 14 0.32 1.82 0.76
N VAL A 15 -0.53 2.82 1.04
CA VAL A 15 -0.15 4.05 1.75
C VAL A 15 -0.58 4.01 3.21
N SER A 16 -1.68 3.33 3.52
CA SER A 16 -2.19 3.22 4.89
C SER A 16 -2.91 1.90 5.11
N ASP A 17 -2.58 1.25 6.21
CA ASP A 17 -3.18 0.01 6.74
C ASP A 17 -3.91 0.26 8.08
N LYS A 18 -4.09 1.52 8.49
CA LYS A 18 -4.65 1.88 9.81
C LYS A 18 -6.11 1.46 10.05
N MET A 19 -6.83 1.03 9.03
CA MET A 19 -8.25 0.67 9.13
C MET A 19 -8.42 -0.84 9.12
N ASP A 20 -9.37 -1.36 9.90
CA ASP A 20 -9.68 -2.79 9.88
C ASP A 20 -10.29 -3.22 8.53
N LYS A 21 -9.81 -4.35 8.02
CA LYS A 21 -10.24 -5.02 6.78
C LYS A 21 -10.20 -4.13 5.55
N THR A 22 -9.43 -3.04 5.60
CA THR A 22 -9.44 -2.00 4.58
C THR A 22 -8.10 -1.32 4.47
N VAL A 23 -7.53 -1.34 3.28
CA VAL A 23 -6.27 -0.65 2.98
C VAL A 23 -6.48 0.48 1.99
N VAL A 24 -5.70 1.55 2.15
CA VAL A 24 -5.66 2.67 1.20
C VAL A 24 -4.51 2.45 0.25
N VAL A 25 -4.85 2.26 -1.01
CA VAL A 25 -3.89 1.98 -2.09
C VAL A 25 -3.84 3.17 -3.04
N GLU A 26 -2.63 3.61 -3.32
CA GLU A 26 -2.34 4.66 -4.27
C GLU A 26 -1.99 4.07 -5.63
N VAL A 27 -2.74 4.47 -6.66
CA VAL A 27 -2.53 4.04 -8.04
C VAL A 27 -2.08 5.25 -8.84
N GLU A 28 -0.91 5.12 -9.45
CA GLU A 28 -0.34 6.11 -10.36
C GLU A 28 -0.75 5.79 -11.80
N THR A 29 -1.09 6.83 -12.56
CA THR A 29 -1.44 6.73 -13.99
C THR A 29 -0.76 7.86 -14.75
N TRP A 30 -0.21 7.53 -15.91
CA TRP A 30 0.35 8.52 -16.83
C TRP A 30 -0.74 8.99 -17.78
N MET A 31 -0.91 10.31 -17.91
CA MET A 31 -1.88 10.93 -18.81
C MET A 31 -1.20 12.08 -19.54
N ARG A 32 -1.51 12.28 -20.81
CA ARG A 32 -1.05 13.46 -21.56
C ARG A 32 -1.93 14.66 -21.19
N HIS A 33 -1.32 15.82 -20.95
CA HIS A 33 -2.06 17.06 -20.80
C HIS A 33 -2.81 17.36 -22.11
N PRO A 34 -4.13 17.62 -22.08
CA PRO A 34 -4.94 17.71 -23.30
C PRO A 34 -4.49 18.83 -24.24
N LEU A 35 -4.06 19.98 -23.71
CA LEU A 35 -3.62 21.13 -24.52
C LEU A 35 -2.14 21.09 -24.91
N TYR A 36 -1.27 20.57 -24.03
CA TYR A 36 0.18 20.75 -24.15
C TYR A 36 0.92 19.45 -24.51
N GLY A 37 0.24 18.29 -24.50
CA GLY A 37 0.83 17.00 -24.84
C GLY A 37 1.87 16.44 -23.85
N ARG A 38 2.31 17.24 -22.85
CA ARG A 38 3.24 16.79 -21.80
C ARG A 38 2.64 15.63 -21.01
N ILE A 39 3.41 14.57 -20.82
CA ILE A 39 3.04 13.43 -20.00
C ILE A 39 3.11 13.85 -18.53
N ILE A 40 1.97 13.80 -17.84
CA ILE A 40 1.81 14.12 -16.42
C ILE A 40 1.44 12.86 -15.63
N ARG A 41 1.93 12.78 -14.39
CA ARG A 41 1.57 11.71 -13.45
C ARG A 41 0.33 12.13 -12.67
N ARG A 42 -0.72 11.30 -12.70
CA ARG A 42 -1.93 11.45 -11.87
C ARG A 42 -2.03 10.30 -10.89
N THR A 43 -2.24 10.67 -9.64
CA THR A 43 -2.31 9.73 -8.53
C THR A 43 -3.72 9.72 -7.96
N LYS A 44 -4.29 8.53 -7.77
CA LYS A 44 -5.61 8.34 -7.14
C LYS A 44 -5.54 7.31 -6.04
N LYS A 45 -6.18 7.61 -4.91
CA LYS A 45 -6.27 6.70 -3.76
C LYS A 45 -7.57 5.91 -3.84
N PHE A 46 -7.49 4.62 -3.55
CA PHE A 46 -8.60 3.68 -3.55
C PHE A 46 -8.65 2.95 -2.21
N LYS A 47 -9.86 2.79 -1.66
CA LYS A 47 -10.10 1.92 -0.50
C LYS A 47 -10.37 0.50 -0.99
N ALA A 48 -9.48 -0.42 -0.61
CA ALA A 48 -9.55 -1.82 -0.99
C ALA A 48 -9.91 -2.71 0.20
N HIS A 49 -10.71 -3.74 -0.04
CA HIS A 49 -10.95 -4.80 0.93
C HIS A 49 -9.77 -5.74 1.01
N ASP A 50 -9.29 -5.92 2.22
CA ASP A 50 -8.51 -7.06 2.66
C ASP A 50 -9.31 -7.75 3.77
N GLU A 51 -9.46 -9.06 3.77
CA GLU A 51 -10.20 -9.78 4.82
C GLU A 51 -9.30 -10.18 5.99
N HIS A 52 -8.02 -10.44 5.68
CA HIS A 52 -7.04 -10.98 6.62
C HIS A 52 -6.03 -9.93 7.10
N ASN A 53 -6.14 -8.68 6.63
CA ASN A 53 -5.22 -7.58 6.95
C ASN A 53 -3.75 -7.96 6.71
N GLU A 54 -3.49 -8.68 5.62
CA GLU A 54 -2.16 -9.19 5.27
C GLU A 54 -1.25 -8.10 4.69
N CYS A 55 -1.85 -7.07 4.09
CA CYS A 55 -1.12 -5.99 3.43
C CYS A 55 -0.49 -5.03 4.43
N ARG A 56 0.79 -4.71 4.24
CA ARG A 56 1.52 -3.71 5.04
C ARG A 56 1.76 -2.43 4.25
N ILE A 57 2.07 -1.34 4.97
CA ILE A 57 2.48 -0.08 4.36
C ILE A 57 3.69 -0.32 3.45
N GLY A 58 3.58 0.18 2.21
CA GLY A 58 4.64 0.12 1.22
C GLY A 58 4.58 -1.06 0.26
N ASP A 59 3.72 -2.05 0.50
CA ASP A 59 3.53 -3.20 -0.37
C ASP A 59 2.97 -2.79 -1.73
N GLN A 60 3.37 -3.52 -2.78
CA GLN A 60 2.79 -3.40 -4.11
C GLN A 60 1.68 -4.43 -4.28
N VAL A 61 0.46 -3.97 -4.54
CA VAL A 61 -0.73 -4.81 -4.55
C VAL A 61 -1.53 -4.67 -5.84
N LYS A 62 -2.16 -5.78 -6.24
CA LYS A 62 -3.07 -5.86 -7.37
C LYS A 62 -4.51 -5.78 -6.88
N LEU A 63 -5.23 -4.79 -7.40
CA LEU A 63 -6.61 -4.48 -7.07
C LEU A 63 -7.55 -4.99 -8.16
N VAL A 64 -8.69 -5.52 -7.75
CA VAL A 64 -9.78 -5.92 -8.64
C VAL A 64 -11.06 -5.21 -8.23
N GLU A 65 -11.79 -4.71 -9.22
CA GLU A 65 -13.11 -4.12 -9.00
C GLU A 65 -14.09 -5.18 -8.46
N THR A 66 -14.89 -4.79 -7.47
CA THR A 66 -15.90 -5.65 -6.86
C THR A 66 -17.24 -4.93 -6.76
N ARG A 67 -18.27 -5.64 -6.30
CA ARG A 67 -19.51 -4.99 -5.87
C ARG A 67 -19.20 -3.97 -4.76
N PRO A 68 -19.99 -2.91 -4.60
CA PRO A 68 -19.82 -2.00 -3.48
C PRO A 68 -19.89 -2.78 -2.15
N LEU A 69 -18.84 -2.70 -1.34
CA LEU A 69 -18.80 -3.27 0.01
C LEU A 69 -19.11 -2.21 1.07
N SER A 70 -18.92 -0.95 0.72
CA SER A 70 -19.25 0.23 1.52
C SER A 70 -19.46 1.43 0.59
N LYS A 71 -19.60 2.64 1.15
CA LYS A 71 -19.74 3.90 0.41
C LYS A 71 -18.62 4.11 -0.61
N GLU A 72 -17.38 3.88 -0.19
CA GLU A 72 -16.16 4.15 -0.97
C GLU A 72 -15.38 2.87 -1.37
N LYS A 73 -15.57 1.78 -0.63
CA LYS A 73 -14.84 0.52 -0.79
C LYS A 73 -15.46 -0.31 -1.93
N ARG A 74 -14.89 -0.15 -3.12
CA ARG A 74 -15.31 -0.82 -4.38
C ARG A 74 -14.23 -1.70 -5.00
N TRP A 75 -13.09 -1.81 -4.32
CA TRP A 75 -11.94 -2.59 -4.74
C TRP A 75 -11.67 -3.66 -3.71
N ARG A 76 -11.12 -4.79 -4.16
CA ARG A 76 -10.56 -5.83 -3.29
C ARG A 76 -9.10 -6.05 -3.65
N VAL A 77 -8.28 -6.38 -2.67
CA VAL A 77 -6.93 -6.90 -2.91
C VAL A 77 -7.08 -8.31 -3.49
N ALA A 78 -6.42 -8.56 -4.60
CA ALA A 78 -6.40 -9.88 -5.24
C ALA A 78 -5.07 -10.60 -5.03
N GLU A 79 -3.96 -9.85 -5.00
CA GLU A 79 -2.62 -10.40 -4.93
C GLU A 79 -1.66 -9.33 -4.39
N ILE A 80 -0.72 -9.75 -3.53
CA ILE A 80 0.42 -8.94 -3.09
C ILE A 80 1.59 -9.31 -3.99
N LEU A 81 2.03 -8.37 -4.84
CA LEU A 81 3.08 -8.60 -5.84
C LEU A 81 4.47 -8.52 -5.22
N THR A 82 4.71 -7.50 -4.39
CA THR A 82 6.01 -7.24 -3.78
C THR A 82 5.79 -6.77 -2.34
N ARG A 83 6.46 -7.43 -1.38
CA ARG A 83 6.48 -6.98 0.00
C ARG A 83 7.57 -5.93 0.22
N ALA A 84 7.26 -4.90 0.99
CA ALA A 84 8.25 -3.92 1.40
C ALA A 84 9.26 -4.58 2.36
N VAL A 85 10.53 -4.58 2.00
CA VAL A 85 11.62 -4.97 2.89
C VAL A 85 11.99 -3.75 3.72
N VAL A 86 11.76 -3.82 5.04
CA VAL A 86 12.31 -2.84 5.97
C VAL A 86 13.77 -3.21 6.17
N ILE A 87 14.66 -2.44 5.54
CA ILE A 87 16.10 -2.55 5.82
C ILE A 87 16.33 -1.72 7.08
N GLU A 88 16.46 -2.39 8.22
CA GLU A 88 16.96 -1.73 9.42
C GLU A 88 18.46 -1.44 9.20
N PRO A 89 18.92 -0.19 9.37
CA PRO A 89 20.35 0.07 9.34
C PRO A 89 21.01 -0.68 10.51
N PRO A 90 22.14 -1.38 10.29
CA PRO A 90 22.80 -2.12 11.36
C PRO A 90 23.19 -1.16 12.50
N GLY A 91 22.74 -1.50 13.71
CA GLY A 91 22.88 -0.68 14.90
C GLY A 91 24.35 -0.43 15.26
N ARG A 92 24.69 0.83 15.51
CA ARG A 92 25.93 1.22 16.19
C ARG A 92 25.71 0.96 17.68
N GLU A 93 26.46 0.01 18.25
CA GLU A 93 26.47 -0.25 19.69
C GLU A 93 27.05 0.97 20.42
N ASP A 94 26.19 1.81 21.00
CA ASP A 94 26.62 2.82 21.96
C ASP A 94 26.87 2.13 23.31
N LYS A 95 28.11 1.69 23.53
CA LYS A 95 28.60 1.29 24.85
C LYS A 95 28.70 2.52 25.74
N ALA A 96 27.70 2.76 26.58
CA ALA A 96 27.80 3.68 27.71
C ALA A 96 27.29 2.96 28.97
N SER A 97 28.16 2.19 29.60
CA SER A 97 27.96 1.71 30.98
C SER A 97 29.32 1.58 31.67
N ASP A 98 29.98 2.71 31.91
CA ASP A 98 30.92 2.83 33.04
C ASP A 98 30.20 3.63 34.12
N THR A 99 29.40 2.92 34.92
CA THR A 99 29.06 3.39 36.26
C THR A 99 30.23 3.01 37.15
N VAL A 100 31.20 3.92 37.31
CA VAL A 100 32.16 3.80 38.41
C VAL A 100 31.41 4.16 39.69
N SER A 101 30.96 3.11 40.38
CA SER A 101 30.56 3.17 41.77
C SER A 101 31.82 3.07 42.63
N ASP A 102 32.24 4.16 43.24
CA ASP A 102 33.14 4.11 44.40
C ASP A 102 32.62 5.09 45.45
N ASN A 103 31.88 4.54 46.42
CA ASN A 103 31.64 5.13 47.74
C ASN A 103 32.62 4.45 48.69
N ALA A 104 33.58 5.22 49.23
CA ALA A 104 34.31 4.92 50.46
C ALA A 104 34.87 6.22 51.05
#